data_AF-A0A965Z186-F1
#
_entry.id   AF-A0A965Z186-F1
#
_cell.length_a   1.000
_cell.length_b   1.000
_cell.length_c   1.000
_cell.angle_alpha   90.00
_cell.angle_beta   90.00
_cell.angle_gamma   90.00
#
_symmetry.space_group_name_H-M   'P 1'
#
loop_
_entity.id
_entity.type
_entity.pdbx_description
1 polymer ?
#
loop_
_entity_poly.entity_id
_entity_poly.type
_entity_poly.pdbx_seq_one_letter_code
_entity_poly.pdbx_strand_id
1 'polypeptide(L)'
;MNKTYEVTYSPFRAFTRKEWSTLEEHPMFPVSDIDLTRLQALNEPLTTEEVEEIYIPMIRLLQIHLTHYRNLHNERDQFFDNTSQPIPYIIG
;
A
#
# COMPACT_ATOMS: atom_id res chain seq x y z
N MET A 1 -24.03 -0.74 20.41
CA MET A 1 -23.33 0.27 21.24
C MET A 1 -21.95 0.46 20.62
N ASN A 2 -21.82 1.42 19.71
CA ASN A 2 -20.56 1.67 18.99
C ASN A 2 -19.63 2.42 19.93
N LYS A 3 -18.53 1.79 20.35
CA LYS A 3 -17.48 2.49 21.08
C LYS A 3 -16.70 3.35 20.10
N THR A 4 -16.99 4.64 20.11
CA THR A 4 -16.13 5.68 19.54
C THR A 4 -14.86 5.71 20.38
N TYR A 5 -13.74 5.27 19.80
CA TYR A 5 -12.44 5.43 20.43
C TYR A 5 -12.08 6.92 20.39
N GLU A 6 -12.11 7.60 21.54
CA GLU A 6 -11.56 8.95 21.65
C GLU A 6 -10.09 8.92 21.25
N VAL A 7 -9.71 9.81 20.34
CA VAL A 7 -8.34 9.95 19.83
C VAL A 7 -7.43 10.39 20.96
N THR A 8 -6.94 9.41 21.70
CA THR A 8 -5.82 9.51 22.62
C THR A 8 -4.59 9.20 21.79
N TYR A 9 -3.67 10.16 21.61
CA TYR A 9 -2.47 10.10 20.75
C TYR A 9 -1.96 8.67 20.46
N SER A 10 -2.46 8.09 19.36
CA SER A 10 -2.08 6.76 18.89
C SER A 10 -1.01 6.89 17.82
N PRO A 11 0.05 6.04 17.82
CA PRO A 11 1.03 6.01 16.74
C PRO A 11 0.42 5.46 15.43
N PHE A 12 -0.81 4.94 15.49
CA PHE A 12 -1.53 4.40 14.35
C PHE A 12 -2.65 5.35 13.90
N ARG A 13 -2.80 5.47 12.58
CA ARG A 13 -3.98 6.09 11.98
C ARG A 13 -5.05 5.02 11.78
N ALA A 14 -6.23 5.24 12.36
CA ALA A 14 -7.38 4.37 12.18
C ALA A 14 -8.27 4.89 11.06
N PHE A 15 -8.81 3.97 10.27
CA PHE A 15 -9.78 4.25 9.21
C PHE A 15 -10.90 3.23 9.29
N THR A 16 -12.12 3.69 9.05
CA THR A 16 -13.21 2.79 8.65
C THR A 16 -12.97 2.28 7.24
N ARG A 17 -13.59 1.15 6.87
CA ARG A 17 -13.50 0.58 5.51
C ARG A 17 -13.85 1.59 4.43
N LYS A 18 -14.92 2.36 4.65
CA LYS A 18 -15.37 3.40 3.74
C LYS A 18 -14.38 4.55 3.61
N GLU A 19 -13.75 4.97 4.71
CA GLU A 19 -12.71 6.01 4.63
C GLU A 19 -11.48 5.49 3.87
N TRP A 20 -11.06 4.26 4.16
CA TRP A 20 -9.91 3.62 3.52
C TRP A 20 -10.08 3.48 2.00
N SER A 21 -11.25 2.99 1.55
CA SER A 21 -11.54 2.79 0.13
C SER A 21 -11.55 4.11 -0.67
N THR A 22 -11.76 5.25 0.00
CA THR A 22 -11.79 6.57 -0.65
C THR A 22 -10.42 7.27 -0.70
N LEU A 23 -9.38 6.69 -0.09
CA LEU A 23 -8.03 7.26 -0.11
C LEU A 23 -7.36 7.19 -1.49
N GLU A 24 -7.95 6.43 -2.40
CA GLU A 24 -7.53 6.32 -3.78
C GLU A 24 -8.41 7.23 -4.64
N GLU A 25 -7.80 8.22 -5.29
CA GLU A 25 -8.47 9.15 -6.23
C GLU A 25 -8.17 8.78 -7.69
N HIS A 26 -7.61 7.58 -7.96
CA HIS A 26 -7.03 7.29 -9.27
C HIS A 26 -7.96 6.41 -10.14
N PRO A 27 -8.49 6.94 -11.25
CA PRO A 27 -9.39 6.18 -12.13
C PRO A 27 -8.70 5.09 -12.97
N MET A 28 -7.50 4.63 -12.60
CA MET A 28 -6.65 3.83 -13.50
C MET A 28 -5.76 2.81 -12.78
N PHE A 29 -6.31 2.07 -11.81
CA PHE A 29 -5.86 0.70 -11.61
C PHE A 29 -6.88 -0.21 -12.30
N PRO A 30 -6.59 -0.72 -13.53
CA PRO A 30 -7.49 -1.65 -14.18
C PRO A 30 -7.47 -2.97 -13.40
N VAL A 31 -8.38 -3.09 -12.44
CA VAL A 31 -8.61 -4.33 -11.68
C VAL A 31 -8.98 -5.46 -12.62
N SER A 32 -9.57 -5.13 -13.77
CA SER A 32 -9.84 -6.04 -14.88
C SER A 32 -8.60 -6.81 -15.38
N ASP A 33 -7.39 -6.26 -15.21
CA ASP A 33 -6.15 -6.88 -15.66
C ASP A 33 -5.46 -7.69 -14.55
N ILE A 34 -5.97 -7.60 -13.31
CA ILE A 34 -5.48 -8.40 -12.19
C ILE A 34 -6.09 -9.79 -12.31
N ASP A 35 -5.26 -10.76 -12.70
CA ASP A 35 -5.65 -12.17 -12.71
C ASP A 35 -5.83 -12.68 -11.27
N LEU A 36 -7.06 -12.51 -10.75
CA LEU A 36 -7.44 -12.92 -9.40
C LEU A 36 -7.25 -14.42 -9.18
N THR A 37 -7.25 -15.25 -10.24
CA THR A 37 -7.04 -16.69 -10.11
C THR A 37 -5.62 -17.04 -9.65
N ARG A 38 -4.63 -16.17 -9.94
CA ARG A 38 -3.25 -16.29 -9.42
C ARG A 38 -3.09 -15.79 -7.99
N LEU A 39 -4.02 -14.94 -7.53
CA LEU A 39 -4.04 -14.36 -6.19
C LEU A 39 -4.88 -15.17 -5.20
N GLN A 40 -5.62 -16.17 -5.67
CA GLN A 40 -6.31 -17.15 -4.84
C GLN A 40 -5.32 -18.11 -4.16
N ALA A 41 -4.49 -17.58 -3.27
CA ALA A 41 -3.69 -18.38 -2.36
C ALA A 41 -4.44 -18.50 -1.02
N LEU A 42 -4.99 -19.70 -0.78
CA LEU A 42 -5.40 -20.25 0.51
C LEU A 42 -6.62 -19.60 1.22
N ASN A 43 -7.74 -20.31 1.10
CA ASN A 43 -8.91 -20.35 2.01
C ASN A 43 -9.93 -19.22 2.06
N GLU A 44 -9.78 -18.10 1.34
CA GLU A 44 -10.86 -17.11 1.19
C GLU A 44 -10.99 -16.64 -0.26
N PRO A 45 -12.20 -16.58 -0.85
CA PRO A 45 -12.37 -16.01 -2.18
C PRO A 45 -12.04 -14.52 -2.12
N LEU A 46 -10.90 -14.14 -2.67
CA LEU A 46 -10.55 -12.75 -2.94
C LEU A 46 -11.57 -12.19 -3.94
N THR A 47 -12.54 -11.42 -3.46
CA THR A 47 -13.55 -10.80 -4.32
C THR A 47 -12.99 -9.54 -4.97
N THR A 48 -13.56 -9.15 -6.11
CA THR A 48 -13.17 -7.92 -6.82
C THR A 48 -13.35 -6.69 -5.92
N GLU A 49 -14.43 -6.66 -5.13
CA GLU A 49 -14.72 -5.57 -4.20
C GLU A 49 -13.66 -5.48 -3.09
N GLU A 50 -13.18 -6.61 -2.57
CA GLU A 50 -12.10 -6.61 -1.57
C GLU A 50 -10.80 -6.08 -2.16
N VAL A 51 -10.49 -6.44 -3.41
CA VAL A 51 -9.31 -5.93 -4.13
C VAL A 51 -9.39 -4.42 -4.32
N GLU A 52 -10.54 -3.93 -4.78
CA GLU A 52 -10.79 -2.51 -5.01
C GLU A 52 -10.77 -1.70 -3.72
N GLU A 53 -11.50 -2.14 -2.70
CA GLU A 53 -11.71 -1.33 -1.50
C GLU A 53 -10.53 -1.41 -0.52
N ILE A 54 -9.80 -2.52 -0.46
CA ILE A 54 -8.77 -2.76 0.56
C ILE A 54 -7.36 -2.80 -0.05
N TYR A 55 -7.15 -3.68 -1.04
CA TYR A 55 -5.80 -3.97 -1.54
C TYR A 55 -5.25 -2.89 -2.46
N ILE A 56 -6.05 -2.26 -3.31
CA ILE A 56 -5.58 -1.18 -4.19
C ILE A 56 -5.10 0.04 -3.38
N PRO A 57 -5.86 0.59 -2.42
CA PRO A 57 -5.36 1.69 -1.58
C PRO A 57 -4.09 1.30 -0.81
N MET A 58 -3.98 0.04 -0.36
CA MET A 58 -2.77 -0.47 0.30
C MET A 58 -1.57 -0.53 -0.65
N ILE A 59 -1.73 -1.09 -1.86
CA ILE A 59 -0.68 -1.13 -2.88
C ILE A 59 -0.23 0.28 -3.20
N ARG A 60 -1.16 1.23 -3.34
CA ARG A 60 -0.83 2.63 -3.57
C ARG A 60 -0.01 3.24 -2.44
N LEU A 61 -0.38 2.97 -1.19
CA LEU A 61 0.41 3.39 -0.04
C LEU A 61 1.83 2.79 -0.08
N LEU A 62 1.96 1.49 -0.35
CA LEU A 62 3.25 0.83 -0.49
C LEU A 62 4.10 1.40 -1.63
N GLN A 63 3.47 1.77 -2.76
CA GLN A 63 4.16 2.45 -3.86
C GLN A 63 4.74 3.80 -3.44
N ILE A 64 4.04 4.56 -2.60
CA ILE A 64 4.56 5.82 -2.03
C ILE A 64 5.82 5.52 -1.20
N HIS A 65 5.74 4.56 -0.26
CA HIS A 65 6.90 4.17 0.55
C HIS A 65 8.09 3.69 -0.29
N LEU A 66 7.83 2.83 -1.28
CA LEU A 66 8.85 2.29 -2.17
C LEU A 66 9.52 3.39 -3.00
N THR A 67 8.75 4.34 -3.52
CA THR A 67 9.26 5.47 -4.29
C THR A 67 10.18 6.34 -3.45
N HIS A 68 9.73 6.73 -2.25
CA HIS A 68 10.55 7.53 -1.34
C HIS A 68 11.81 6.81 -0.88
N TYR A 69 11.72 5.50 -0.60
CA TYR A 69 12.88 4.68 -0.26
C TYR A 69 13.94 4.69 -1.38
N ARG A 70 13.50 4.46 -2.63
CA ARG A 70 14.39 4.45 -3.80
C ARG A 70 15.02 5.82 -4.03
N ASN A 71 14.24 6.89 -3.92
CA ASN A 71 14.74 8.26 -4.11
C ASN A 71 15.80 8.60 -3.06
N LEU A 72 15.53 8.34 -1.77
CA LEU A 72 16.48 8.56 -0.70
C LEU A 72 17.77 7.76 -0.89
N HIS A 73 17.65 6.51 -1.31
CA HIS A 73 18.82 5.67 -1.61
C HIS A 73 19.68 6.28 -2.71
N ASN A 74 19.07 6.68 -3.82
CA ASN A 74 19.77 7.28 -4.96
C ASN A 74 20.44 8.61 -4.59
N GLU A 75 19.73 9.50 -3.89
CA GLU A 75 20.28 10.79 -3.44
C GLU A 75 21.48 10.61 -2.50
N ARG A 76 21.39 9.65 -1.57
CA ARG A 76 22.48 9.32 -0.65
C ARG A 76 23.69 8.79 -1.40
N ASP A 77 23.48 7.91 -2.37
CA ASP A 77 24.56 7.32 -3.14
C ASP A 77 25.28 8.37 -4.02
N GLN A 78 24.51 9.28 -4.62
CA GLN A 78 25.06 10.44 -5.34
C GLN A 78 25.88 11.35 -4.42
N PHE A 79 25.42 11.60 -3.19
CA PHE A 79 26.14 12.44 -2.23
C PHE A 79 27.52 11.88 -1.86
N PHE A 80 27.66 10.55 -1.78
CA PHE A 80 28.91 9.88 -1.43
C PHE A 80 29.74 9.40 -2.64
N ASP A 81 29.34 9.76 -3.87
CA ASP A 81 29.94 9.26 -5.12
C ASP A 81 30.04 7.71 -5.16
N ASN A 82 29.01 7.06 -4.64
CA ASN A 82 28.92 5.60 -4.57
C ASN A 82 28.11 5.03 -5.73
N THR A 83 28.52 3.86 -6.22
CA THR A 83 27.76 3.05 -7.18
C THR A 83 27.19 1.82 -6.47
N SER A 84 26.20 2.01 -5.60
CA SER A 84 25.54 0.86 -4.96
C SER A 84 24.63 0.12 -5.94
N GLN A 85 24.51 -1.18 -5.73
CA GLN A 85 23.54 -2.00 -6.46
C GLN A 85 22.11 -1.76 -5.92
N PRO A 86 21.07 -1.92 -6.75
CA PRO A 86 19.69 -1.84 -6.29
C PRO A 86 19.42 -2.84 -5.16
N ILE A 87 19.05 -2.33 -4.00
CA ILE A 87 18.69 -3.14 -2.83
C ILE A 87 17.19 -3.42 -2.79
N PRO A 88 16.77 -4.63 -2.37
CA PRO A 88 15.36 -4.98 -2.29
C PRO A 88 14.65 -4.20 -1.18
N TYR A 89 13.41 -3.79 -1.44
CA TYR A 89 12.51 -3.27 -0.42
C TYR A 89 11.77 -4.45 0.23
N ILE A 90 11.99 -4.65 1.52
CA ILE A 90 11.42 -5.78 2.28
C ILE A 90 10.16 -5.30 3.00
N ILE A 91 9.04 -5.96 2.73
CA ILE A 91 7.78 -5.83 3.48
C ILE A 91 7.71 -7.03 4.42
N GLY A 92 7.53 -6.79 5.72
CA GLY A 92 7.45 -7.80 6.76
C GLY A 92 6.04 -8.12 7.21
#